data_AF-A0AAN9V3Q0-F1
#
_entry.id   AF-A0AAN9V3Q0-F1
#
_cell.length_a   1.000
_cell.length_b   1.000
_cell.length_c   1.000
_cell.angle_alpha   90.00
_cell.angle_beta   90.00
_cell.angle_gamma   90.00
#
_symmetry.space_group_name_H-M   'P 1'
#
loop_
_entity.id
_entity.type
_entity.pdbx_description
1 polymer ?
#
loop_
_entity_poly.entity_id
_entity_poly.type
_entity_poly.pdbx_seq_one_letter_code
_entity_poly.pdbx_strand_id
1 'polypeptide(L)'
;MSHAQIEEVSDSDLSDPSEGDIDDFVESDIMRQVPKAAPTTSSAVAPPPPLVNPAHLPPQLQAPQVQPSDIKDYQCIYPVYFDATRTRGTGRRVSAALAVKNPLAREIATACAQLRLQPVFEAHRTHPADWANPGRVKVPLKKLQQGGAGMGTTVKNKHHLYVLIARHLQQHPTTEDCDALRRVRVPGLGVPADGEPWPRPAVPRGWKMGELLPAYSAAMTGGGVSENAFKDMMKEMGGPPGGGAPGAGAGGMMPPGMGGMGNMAEMMNMFGGMGGGGGAGPSGAAEGGGGRKGKKGKK
;
A
#
# COMPACT_ATOMS: atom_id res chain seq x y z
N MET A 1 29.70 28.87 -54.65
CA MET A 1 29.98 27.52 -54.11
C MET A 1 30.88 27.72 -52.91
N SER A 2 30.34 27.61 -51.70
CA SER A 2 31.04 27.90 -50.45
C SER A 2 31.91 26.71 -50.05
N HIS A 3 33.22 26.97 -49.85
CA HIS A 3 34.20 26.01 -49.37
C HIS A 3 33.85 25.53 -47.94
N ALA A 4 33.89 24.21 -47.73
CA ALA A 4 33.81 23.62 -46.39
C ALA A 4 35.19 23.71 -45.72
N GLN A 5 35.25 24.28 -44.51
CA GLN A 5 36.40 24.18 -43.60
C GLN A 5 36.21 22.94 -42.71
N ILE A 6 37.23 22.09 -42.65
CA ILE A 6 37.32 20.94 -41.75
C ILE A 6 38.24 21.37 -40.62
N GLU A 7 37.70 21.43 -39.40
CA GLU A 7 38.44 21.71 -38.18
C GLU A 7 38.94 20.36 -37.63
N GLU A 8 40.25 20.18 -37.58
CA GLU A 8 40.86 18.99 -36.99
C GLU A 8 40.80 19.10 -35.47
N VAL A 9 40.13 18.14 -34.84
CA VAL A 9 40.03 18.02 -33.39
C VAL A 9 41.14 17.08 -32.93
N SER A 10 42.08 17.61 -32.14
CA SER A 10 43.18 16.83 -31.55
C SER A 10 42.66 15.67 -30.71
N ASP A 11 43.09 14.46 -31.08
CA ASP A 11 42.96 13.25 -30.27
C ASP A 11 43.87 13.39 -29.04
N SER A 12 43.28 13.52 -27.85
CA SER A 12 44.00 13.70 -26.59
C SER A 12 43.78 12.46 -25.72
N ASP A 13 44.74 11.57 -25.80
CA ASP A 13 45.21 10.55 -24.85
C ASP A 13 44.18 9.98 -23.85
N LEU A 14 43.62 8.83 -24.24
CA LEU A 14 42.82 7.93 -23.43
C LEU A 14 43.75 7.23 -22.42
N SER A 15 43.89 7.78 -21.21
CA SER A 15 44.65 7.13 -20.14
C SER A 15 44.00 5.79 -19.74
N ASP A 16 44.68 4.69 -20.06
CA ASP A 16 44.35 3.32 -19.69
C ASP A 16 44.48 3.12 -18.18
N PRO A 17 43.45 2.63 -17.45
CA PRO A 17 43.61 2.31 -16.03
C PRO A 17 44.50 1.07 -15.87
N SER A 18 45.65 1.26 -15.22
CA SER A 18 46.60 0.22 -14.80
C SER A 18 45.91 -1.07 -14.35
N GLU A 19 46.23 -2.17 -15.03
CA GLU A 19 45.93 -3.53 -14.56
C GLU A 19 46.55 -3.72 -13.18
N GLY A 20 45.71 -4.13 -12.21
CA GLY A 20 46.16 -4.51 -10.89
C GLY A 20 46.93 -5.81 -10.96
N ASP A 21 48.16 -5.76 -10.46
CA ASP A 21 49.10 -6.87 -10.35
C ASP A 21 48.48 -8.08 -9.63
N ILE A 22 48.40 -9.21 -10.35
CA ILE A 22 47.80 -10.48 -9.90
C ILE A 22 48.81 -11.39 -9.19
N ASP A 23 50.07 -10.94 -9.02
CA ASP A 23 51.15 -11.73 -8.44
C ASP A 23 51.13 -11.82 -6.89
N ASP A 24 50.19 -11.15 -6.21
CA ASP A 24 50.02 -11.25 -4.75
C ASP A 24 49.04 -12.37 -4.31
N PHE A 25 48.58 -13.20 -5.25
CA PHE A 25 47.78 -14.38 -4.93
C PHE A 25 48.65 -15.56 -4.52
N VAL A 26 48.89 -15.69 -3.21
CA VAL A 26 49.69 -16.79 -2.65
C VAL A 26 48.89 -18.10 -2.72
N GLU A 27 49.26 -18.95 -3.69
CA GLU A 27 48.63 -20.24 -4.01
C GLU A 27 48.65 -21.28 -2.86
N SER A 28 49.31 -20.96 -1.74
CA SER A 28 49.35 -21.80 -0.53
C SER A 28 48.07 -21.77 0.32
N ASP A 29 47.14 -20.83 0.09
CA ASP A 29 45.90 -20.73 0.89
C ASP A 29 44.76 -21.63 0.38
N ILE A 30 44.84 -22.12 -0.86
CA ILE A 30 43.82 -22.99 -1.46
C ILE A 30 43.98 -24.47 -1.03
N MET A 31 45.19 -24.90 -0.65
CA MET A 31 45.49 -26.32 -0.36
C MET A 31 45.43 -26.72 1.13
N ARG A 32 44.78 -25.95 2.02
CA ARG A 32 44.75 -26.28 3.46
C ARG A 32 43.43 -26.72 4.06
N GLN A 33 42.39 -27.00 3.25
CA GLN A 33 41.14 -27.55 3.78
C GLN A 33 40.71 -28.83 3.05
N VAL A 34 41.41 -29.93 3.37
CA VAL A 34 40.83 -31.28 3.25
C VAL A 34 40.63 -31.80 4.68
N PRO A 35 39.40 -31.89 5.20
CA PRO A 35 39.16 -32.55 6.47
C PRO A 35 39.26 -34.06 6.27
N LYS A 36 40.32 -34.65 6.83
CA LYS A 36 40.48 -36.09 7.03
C LYS A 36 39.51 -36.54 8.13
N ALA A 37 38.62 -37.47 7.81
CA ALA A 37 37.71 -38.10 8.77
C ALA A 37 38.47 -38.98 9.78
N ALA A 38 38.15 -38.81 11.07
CA ALA A 38 38.45 -39.72 12.19
C ALA A 38 37.47 -39.43 13.37
N PRO A 39 37.27 -40.38 14.31
CA PRO A 39 35.95 -40.74 14.83
C PRO A 39 35.45 -39.95 16.03
N THR A 40 34.14 -40.08 16.23
CA THR A 40 33.27 -39.43 17.22
C THR A 40 33.62 -39.75 18.68
N THR A 41 33.81 -38.70 19.48
CA THR A 41 33.56 -38.73 20.93
C THR A 41 32.50 -37.68 21.25
N SER A 42 31.40 -38.15 21.83
CA SER A 42 30.23 -37.38 22.25
C SER A 42 30.53 -36.48 23.43
N SER A 43 30.48 -35.16 23.19
CA SER A 43 30.43 -34.13 24.22
C SER A 43 29.39 -33.09 23.80
N ALA A 44 28.46 -32.78 24.70
CA ALA A 44 27.35 -31.86 24.47
C ALA A 44 27.83 -30.48 24.01
N VAL A 45 27.32 -30.01 22.86
CA VAL A 45 27.63 -28.70 22.29
C VAL A 45 26.59 -27.69 22.78
N ALA A 46 27.04 -26.72 23.58
CA ALA A 46 26.27 -25.52 23.91
C ALA A 46 26.02 -24.69 22.64
N PRO A 47 24.90 -23.94 22.54
CA PRO A 47 24.65 -23.07 21.40
C PRO A 47 25.75 -22.00 21.29
N PRO A 48 26.24 -21.68 20.07
CA PRO A 48 27.23 -20.64 19.88
C PRO A 48 26.67 -19.27 20.30
N PRO A 49 27.48 -18.36 20.86
CA PRO A 49 27.05 -16.99 21.13
C PRO A 49 26.69 -16.29 19.81
N PRO A 50 25.72 -15.35 19.83
CA PRO A 50 25.37 -14.59 18.63
C PRO A 50 26.59 -13.78 18.17
N LEU A 51 27.11 -14.09 16.97
CA LEU A 51 28.28 -13.47 16.35
C LEU A 51 28.06 -12.02 15.88
N VAL A 52 26.96 -11.37 16.27
CA VAL A 52 26.62 -10.02 15.81
C VAL A 52 26.30 -9.15 17.02
N ASN A 53 27.29 -8.38 17.47
CA ASN A 53 27.09 -7.32 18.44
C ASN A 53 26.46 -6.12 17.71
N PRO A 54 25.21 -5.70 18.04
CA PRO A 54 24.53 -4.61 17.34
C PRO A 54 25.26 -3.26 17.43
N ALA A 55 26.25 -3.14 18.32
CA ALA A 55 27.13 -1.98 18.45
C ALA A 55 28.14 -1.81 17.28
N HIS A 56 28.25 -2.76 16.34
CA HIS A 56 29.25 -2.73 15.26
C HIS A 56 28.64 -2.65 13.87
N LEU A 57 27.33 -2.40 13.75
CA LEU A 57 26.71 -2.12 12.46
C LEU A 57 27.27 -0.79 11.93
N PRO A 58 27.81 -0.75 10.69
CA PRO A 58 28.20 0.51 10.08
C PRO A 58 26.96 1.44 10.08
N PRO A 59 27.13 2.75 10.30
CA PRO A 59 26.02 3.69 10.23
C PRO A 59 25.36 3.50 8.87
N GLN A 60 24.12 3.03 8.86
CA GLN A 60 23.38 2.88 7.62
C GLN A 60 23.42 4.25 6.92
N LEU A 61 23.91 4.27 5.69
CA LEU A 61 23.78 5.44 4.82
C LEU A 61 22.29 5.77 4.75
N GLN A 62 21.88 6.75 5.55
CA GLN A 62 20.50 7.20 5.59
C GLN A 62 20.18 7.69 4.18
N ALA A 63 19.27 6.98 3.51
CA ALA A 63 18.78 7.43 2.22
C ALA A 63 18.32 8.89 2.37
N PRO A 64 18.66 9.79 1.42
CA PRO A 64 18.29 11.20 1.50
C PRO A 64 16.80 11.34 1.80
N GLN A 65 16.48 11.91 2.96
CA GLN A 65 15.10 12.12 3.36
C GLN A 65 14.53 13.27 2.54
N VAL A 66 13.67 12.95 1.57
CA VAL A 66 13.00 13.97 0.74
C VAL A 66 12.03 14.76 1.62
N GLN A 67 12.32 16.04 1.84
CA GLN A 67 11.45 16.87 2.67
C GLN A 67 10.23 17.36 1.89
N PRO A 68 9.09 17.61 2.55
CA PRO A 68 7.88 18.12 1.88
C PRO A 68 8.10 19.42 1.09
N SER A 69 9.05 20.27 1.52
CA SER A 69 9.47 21.49 0.82
C SER A 69 10.02 21.21 -0.57
N ASP A 70 10.78 20.13 -0.73
CA ASP A 70 11.56 19.82 -1.94
C ASP A 70 10.66 19.40 -3.11
N ILE A 71 9.46 18.94 -2.76
CA ILE A 71 8.45 18.36 -3.65
C ILE A 71 7.17 19.21 -3.70
N LYS A 72 7.20 20.45 -3.18
CA LYS A 72 6.05 21.36 -3.20
C LYS A 72 5.61 21.68 -4.63
N ASP A 73 6.58 21.94 -5.51
CA ASP A 73 6.33 22.33 -6.90
C ASP A 73 6.19 21.14 -7.88
N TYR A 74 6.23 19.91 -7.35
CA TYR A 74 6.12 18.71 -8.17
C TYR A 74 4.69 18.55 -8.69
N GLN A 75 4.57 18.09 -9.94
CA GLN A 75 3.28 17.78 -10.51
C GLN A 75 2.69 16.57 -9.80
N CYS A 76 1.49 16.72 -9.25
CA CYS A 76 0.72 15.62 -8.69
C CYS A 76 0.03 14.82 -9.81
N ILE A 77 0.13 13.49 -9.72
CA ILE A 77 -0.49 12.54 -10.63
C ILE A 77 -1.22 11.51 -9.76
N TYR A 78 -2.49 11.27 -10.08
CA TYR A 78 -3.36 10.35 -9.35
C TYR A 78 -3.85 9.23 -10.27
N PRO A 79 -4.13 8.02 -9.74
CA PRO A 79 -4.68 6.90 -10.51
C PRO A 79 -5.92 7.24 -11.34
N VAL A 80 -6.86 7.98 -10.75
CA VAL A 80 -8.12 8.39 -11.38
C VAL A 80 -7.94 9.12 -12.73
N TYR A 81 -6.76 9.67 -12.99
CA TYR A 81 -6.45 10.33 -14.26
C TYR A 81 -6.43 9.35 -15.45
N PHE A 82 -6.19 8.08 -15.19
CA PHE A 82 -6.07 7.01 -16.19
C PHE A 82 -7.22 6.01 -16.16
N ASP A 83 -8.20 6.21 -15.28
CA ASP A 83 -9.29 5.25 -15.05
C ASP A 83 -10.32 5.27 -16.18
N ALA A 84 -10.51 4.12 -16.83
CA ALA A 84 -11.47 3.92 -17.92
C ALA A 84 -12.94 4.04 -17.46
N THR A 85 -13.23 3.76 -16.19
CA THR A 85 -14.59 3.81 -15.63
C THR A 85 -15.05 5.24 -15.32
N ARG A 86 -14.10 6.19 -15.29
CA ARG A 86 -14.34 7.60 -14.98
C ARG A 86 -14.43 8.40 -16.26
N THR A 87 -15.30 9.41 -16.29
CA THR A 87 -15.35 10.41 -17.36
C THR A 87 -14.29 11.50 -17.15
N ARG A 88 -14.08 12.37 -18.14
CA ARG A 88 -13.20 13.54 -17.99
C ARG A 88 -13.66 14.49 -16.88
N GLY A 89 -14.98 14.67 -16.73
CA GLY A 89 -15.59 15.48 -15.67
C GLY A 89 -15.39 14.91 -14.28
N THR A 90 -15.23 13.59 -14.15
CA THR A 90 -15.10 12.89 -12.86
C THR A 90 -13.67 12.45 -12.54
N GLY A 91 -12.67 12.96 -13.27
CA GLY A 91 -11.25 12.77 -12.91
C GLY A 91 -10.34 12.33 -14.03
N ARG A 92 -10.83 11.61 -15.05
CA ARG A 92 -10.00 11.12 -16.16
C ARG A 92 -9.32 12.29 -16.89
N ARG A 93 -8.06 12.12 -17.28
CA ARG A 93 -7.25 13.14 -17.98
C ARG A 93 -6.76 12.68 -19.35
N VAL A 94 -6.86 11.39 -19.65
CA VAL A 94 -6.50 10.81 -20.95
C VAL A 94 -7.76 10.50 -21.80
N SER A 95 -7.55 10.20 -23.08
CA SER A 95 -8.62 9.72 -23.97
C SER A 95 -9.15 8.36 -23.47
N ALA A 96 -10.39 8.03 -23.81
CA ALA A 96 -10.97 6.75 -23.41
C ALA A 96 -10.18 5.56 -23.97
N ALA A 97 -9.61 5.70 -25.18
CA ALA A 97 -8.79 4.68 -25.83
C ALA A 97 -7.45 4.39 -25.12
N LEU A 98 -6.93 5.34 -24.34
CA LEU A 98 -5.70 5.17 -23.56
C LEU A 98 -5.97 4.85 -22.08
N ALA A 99 -7.22 4.94 -21.64
CA ALA A 99 -7.57 4.69 -20.26
C ALA A 99 -7.57 3.19 -19.95
N VAL A 100 -7.25 2.83 -18.71
CA VAL A 100 -7.16 1.44 -18.24
C VAL A 100 -8.11 1.19 -17.08
N LYS A 101 -8.49 -0.06 -16.85
CA LYS A 101 -9.24 -0.46 -15.66
C LYS A 101 -8.30 -0.57 -14.47
N ASN A 102 -8.78 -0.17 -13.28
CA ASN A 102 -8.06 -0.29 -12.00
C ASN A 102 -6.60 0.26 -12.04
N PRO A 103 -6.34 1.48 -12.54
CA PRO A 103 -4.97 2.02 -12.54
C PRO A 103 -4.43 2.09 -11.10
N LEU A 104 -3.16 1.74 -10.90
CA LEU A 104 -2.52 1.79 -9.58
C LEU A 104 -1.40 2.84 -9.56
N ALA A 105 -1.31 3.60 -8.48
CA ALA A 105 -0.29 4.64 -8.33
C ALA A 105 1.13 4.07 -8.29
N ARG A 106 1.31 2.84 -7.82
CA ARG A 106 2.61 2.16 -7.84
C ARG A 106 3.12 1.97 -9.27
N GLU A 107 2.26 1.54 -10.18
CA GLU A 107 2.62 1.33 -11.58
C GLU A 107 2.86 2.67 -12.31
N ILE A 108 2.13 3.72 -11.93
CA ILE A 108 2.40 5.09 -12.41
C ILE A 108 3.80 5.56 -11.99
N ALA A 109 4.23 5.23 -10.76
CA ALA A 109 5.57 5.56 -10.28
C ALA A 109 6.63 4.77 -11.07
N THR A 110 6.41 3.49 -11.35
CA THR A 110 7.27 2.65 -12.21
C THR A 110 7.41 3.27 -13.60
N ALA A 111 6.30 3.63 -14.25
CA ALA A 111 6.30 4.28 -15.56
C ALA A 111 7.13 5.58 -15.55
N CYS A 112 6.97 6.42 -14.52
CA CYS A 112 7.74 7.65 -14.39
C CYS A 112 9.24 7.37 -14.19
N ALA A 113 9.60 6.37 -13.37
CA ALA A 113 10.99 5.99 -13.15
C ALA A 113 11.65 5.46 -14.43
N GLN A 114 10.94 4.69 -15.25
CA GLN A 114 11.42 4.23 -16.57
C GLN A 114 11.67 5.38 -17.55
N LEU A 115 10.92 6.48 -17.41
CA LEU A 115 11.17 7.73 -18.14
C LEU A 115 12.34 8.54 -17.55
N ARG A 116 13.13 7.95 -16.64
CA ARG A 116 14.24 8.57 -15.90
C ARG A 116 13.83 9.80 -15.09
N LEU A 117 12.55 9.88 -14.72
CA LEU A 117 12.07 10.86 -13.75
C LEU A 117 12.40 10.35 -12.35
N GLN A 118 12.50 11.26 -11.39
CA GLN A 118 12.63 10.93 -9.97
C GLN A 118 11.27 11.12 -9.27
N PRO A 119 10.31 10.19 -9.44
CA PRO A 119 8.99 10.31 -8.85
C PRO A 119 9.04 10.08 -7.34
N VAL A 120 8.19 10.79 -6.61
CA VAL A 120 7.93 10.53 -5.19
C VAL A 120 6.56 9.90 -5.05
N PHE A 121 6.53 8.68 -4.50
CA PHE A 121 5.32 7.90 -4.31
C PHE A 121 4.77 8.09 -2.90
N GLU A 122 3.55 8.62 -2.79
CA GLU A 122 2.85 8.83 -1.54
C GLU A 122 1.66 7.86 -1.46
N ALA A 123 1.87 6.70 -0.84
CA ALA A 123 0.93 5.58 -0.86
C ALA A 123 -0.47 5.93 -0.32
N HIS A 124 -0.55 6.66 0.80
CA HIS A 124 -1.81 6.89 1.52
C HIS A 124 -2.66 8.06 1.01
N ARG A 125 -2.18 8.83 0.03
CA ARG A 125 -2.91 10.01 -0.45
C ARG A 125 -3.93 9.63 -1.51
N THR A 126 -5.17 10.05 -1.34
CA THR A 126 -6.26 9.77 -2.28
C THR A 126 -6.67 11.03 -3.05
N HIS A 127 -7.30 10.83 -4.21
CA HIS A 127 -7.97 11.92 -4.93
C HIS A 127 -9.41 12.06 -4.40
N PRO A 128 -9.96 13.26 -4.18
CA PRO A 128 -11.30 13.42 -3.62
C PRO A 128 -12.41 12.73 -4.43
N ALA A 129 -12.27 12.69 -5.76
CA ALA A 129 -13.21 12.00 -6.65
C ALA A 129 -13.07 10.46 -6.67
N ASP A 130 -12.04 9.90 -6.03
CA ASP A 130 -11.76 8.47 -6.00
C ASP A 130 -11.07 8.10 -4.68
N TRP A 131 -11.83 8.17 -3.59
CA TRP A 131 -11.34 7.93 -2.24
C TRP A 131 -10.86 6.49 -2.01
N ALA A 132 -11.36 5.54 -2.79
CA ALA A 132 -11.08 4.12 -2.64
C ALA A 132 -9.75 3.69 -3.26
N ASN A 133 -9.19 4.44 -4.21
CA ASN A 133 -7.93 4.08 -4.86
C ASN A 133 -6.79 4.98 -4.36
N PRO A 134 -6.07 4.56 -3.30
CA PRO A 134 -5.02 5.36 -2.70
C PRO A 134 -3.74 5.38 -3.55
N GLY A 135 -3.07 6.51 -3.48
CA GLY A 135 -1.76 6.75 -4.04
C GLY A 135 -1.70 8.06 -4.82
N ARG A 136 -0.61 8.79 -4.60
CA ARG A 136 -0.25 9.98 -5.37
C ARG A 136 1.20 9.88 -5.80
N VAL A 137 1.47 10.22 -7.05
CA VAL A 137 2.82 10.31 -7.58
C VAL A 137 3.15 11.78 -7.83
N LYS A 138 4.24 12.26 -7.24
CA LYS A 138 4.76 13.60 -7.46
C LYS A 138 5.96 13.55 -8.40
N VAL A 139 5.97 14.38 -9.44
CA VAL A 139 7.00 14.35 -10.49
C VAL A 139 7.64 15.74 -10.70
N PRO A 140 8.99 15.85 -10.77
CA PRO A 140 9.72 17.10 -10.98
C PRO A 140 9.70 17.59 -12.44
N LEU A 141 8.52 17.78 -13.04
CA LEU A 141 8.41 18.10 -14.46
C LEU A 141 9.04 19.46 -14.84
N LYS A 142 8.88 20.48 -13.99
CA LYS A 142 9.45 21.82 -14.23
C LYS A 142 10.98 21.84 -14.17
N LYS A 143 11.57 21.10 -13.22
CA LYS A 143 13.03 20.99 -13.08
C LYS A 143 13.65 20.36 -14.33
N LEU A 144 12.98 19.37 -14.93
CA LEU A 144 13.42 18.74 -16.18
C LEU A 144 13.34 19.69 -17.39
N GLN A 145 12.34 20.57 -17.44
CA GLN A 145 12.21 21.56 -18.52
C GLN A 145 13.22 22.71 -18.41
N GLN A 146 13.80 22.93 -17.23
CA GLN A 146 14.79 23.99 -16.96
C GLN A 146 16.24 23.52 -17.12
N GLY A 147 16.52 22.22 -16.96
CA GLY A 147 17.80 21.63 -17.32
C GLY A 147 17.92 21.63 -18.85
N GLY A 148 18.86 22.40 -19.39
CA GLY A 148 18.98 22.68 -20.83
C GLY A 148 18.95 21.46 -21.76
N ALA A 149 18.71 21.73 -23.04
CA ALA A 149 18.45 20.79 -24.14
C ALA A 149 19.48 19.66 -24.39
N GLY A 150 20.53 19.52 -23.58
CA GLY A 150 21.57 18.49 -23.69
C GLY A 150 21.22 17.14 -23.03
N MET A 151 20.18 17.07 -22.19
CA MET A 151 19.64 15.80 -21.68
C MET A 151 18.40 15.47 -22.51
N GLY A 152 18.49 14.61 -23.53
CA GLY A 152 17.39 14.31 -24.45
C GLY A 152 16.05 14.09 -23.72
N THR A 153 15.16 15.08 -23.73
CA THR A 153 13.97 15.04 -22.88
C THR A 153 12.92 14.14 -23.51
N THR A 154 12.79 12.91 -22.99
CA THR A 154 11.71 11.99 -23.37
C THR A 154 10.31 12.60 -23.12
N VAL A 155 10.20 13.58 -22.21
CA VAL A 155 8.92 14.18 -21.80
C VAL A 155 8.83 15.66 -22.16
N LYS A 156 8.09 15.99 -23.23
CA LYS A 156 7.88 17.36 -23.72
C LYS A 156 7.04 18.24 -22.78
N ASN A 157 5.90 17.71 -22.32
CA ASN A 157 4.95 18.45 -21.49
C ASN A 157 4.10 17.51 -20.62
N LYS A 158 3.25 18.08 -19.76
CA LYS A 158 2.38 17.32 -18.84
C LYS A 158 1.44 16.36 -19.57
N HIS A 159 0.87 16.78 -20.69
CA HIS A 159 -0.05 15.92 -21.44
C HIS A 159 0.69 14.75 -22.08
N HIS A 160 1.89 14.99 -22.64
CA HIS A 160 2.76 13.95 -23.17
C HIS A 160 3.13 12.93 -22.09
N LEU A 161 3.45 13.39 -20.88
CA LEU A 161 3.69 12.51 -19.74
C LEU A 161 2.48 11.60 -19.46
N TYR A 162 1.26 12.14 -19.47
CA TYR A 162 0.06 11.32 -19.28
C TYR A 162 -0.13 10.29 -20.38
N VAL A 163 0.14 10.64 -21.65
CA VAL A 163 0.06 9.67 -22.76
C VAL A 163 1.08 8.55 -22.59
N LEU A 164 2.31 8.86 -22.19
CA LEU A 164 3.36 7.86 -21.96
C LEU A 164 3.01 6.93 -20.79
N ILE A 165 2.57 7.49 -19.67
CA ILE A 165 2.11 6.70 -18.51
C ILE A 165 0.93 5.81 -18.92
N ALA A 166 -0.05 6.34 -19.65
CA ALA A 166 -1.22 5.57 -20.06
C ALA A 166 -0.84 4.37 -20.94
N ARG A 167 0.08 4.55 -21.89
CA ARG A 167 0.61 3.45 -22.72
C ARG A 167 1.34 2.41 -21.87
N HIS A 168 2.16 2.84 -20.92
CA HIS A 168 2.80 1.94 -19.97
C HIS A 168 1.78 1.10 -19.20
N LEU A 169 0.73 1.74 -18.67
CA LEU A 169 -0.34 1.06 -17.95
C LEU A 169 -1.14 0.08 -18.84
N GLN A 170 -1.26 0.35 -20.15
CA GLN A 170 -1.89 -0.61 -21.08
C GLN A 170 -1.03 -1.85 -21.29
N GLN A 171 0.30 -1.68 -21.31
CA GLN A 171 1.26 -2.78 -21.44
C GLN A 171 1.42 -3.57 -20.14
N HIS A 172 1.13 -2.94 -19.00
CA HIS A 172 1.20 -3.52 -17.65
C HIS A 172 -0.17 -3.41 -16.98
N PRO A 173 -1.19 -4.13 -17.48
CA PRO A 173 -2.53 -4.04 -16.95
C PRO A 173 -2.58 -4.53 -15.50
N THR A 174 -3.42 -3.90 -14.69
CA THR A 174 -3.66 -4.34 -13.31
C THR A 174 -4.43 -5.66 -13.31
N THR A 175 -3.77 -6.70 -12.83
CA THR A 175 -4.32 -8.04 -12.58
C THR A 175 -4.17 -8.40 -11.11
N GLU A 176 -4.79 -9.49 -10.67
CA GLU A 176 -4.69 -9.96 -9.27
C GLU A 176 -3.23 -10.32 -8.91
N ASP A 177 -2.45 -10.74 -9.90
CA ASP A 177 -1.08 -11.21 -9.72
C ASP A 177 -0.01 -10.16 -10.00
N CYS A 178 -0.39 -8.93 -10.37
CA CYS A 178 0.60 -7.94 -10.72
C CYS A 178 1.40 -7.44 -9.50
N ASP A 179 2.66 -7.11 -9.76
CA ASP A 179 3.59 -6.65 -8.73
C ASP A 179 3.13 -5.37 -8.01
N ALA A 180 2.49 -4.46 -8.75
CA ALA A 180 1.97 -3.21 -8.21
C ALA A 180 0.92 -3.42 -7.11
N LEU A 181 0.19 -4.53 -7.17
CA LEU A 181 -0.84 -4.91 -6.22
C LEU A 181 -0.25 -5.73 -5.07
N ARG A 182 0.56 -6.74 -5.40
CA ARG A 182 1.08 -7.70 -4.41
C ARG A 182 2.35 -7.26 -3.70
N ARG A 183 3.31 -6.58 -4.33
CA ARG A 183 4.62 -6.35 -3.68
C ARG A 183 4.62 -5.27 -2.60
N VAL A 184 3.59 -4.44 -2.53
CA VAL A 184 3.51 -3.40 -1.50
C VAL A 184 3.05 -4.04 -0.18
N ARG A 185 4.02 -4.43 0.65
CA ARG A 185 3.79 -4.95 2.00
C ARG A 185 3.68 -3.77 2.97
N VAL A 186 2.55 -3.63 3.64
CA VAL A 186 2.37 -2.67 4.73
C VAL A 186 2.43 -3.44 6.05
N PRO A 187 3.32 -3.06 7.00
CA PRO A 187 3.39 -3.72 8.30
C PRO A 187 2.01 -3.78 8.98
N GLY A 188 1.65 -4.94 9.52
CA GLY A 188 0.37 -5.17 10.19
C GLY A 188 -0.84 -5.37 9.28
N LEU A 189 -0.68 -5.29 7.96
CA LEU A 189 -1.75 -5.54 7.01
C LEU A 189 -1.56 -6.88 6.30
N GLY A 190 -2.56 -7.76 6.43
CA GLY A 190 -2.57 -9.04 5.74
C GLY A 190 -2.62 -8.85 4.23
N VAL A 191 -1.63 -9.39 3.52
CA VAL A 191 -1.67 -9.52 2.06
C VAL A 191 -1.79 -11.01 1.75
N PRO A 192 -2.67 -11.43 0.81
CA PRO A 192 -2.77 -12.84 0.42
C PRO A 192 -1.43 -13.40 -0.01
N ALA A 193 -1.24 -14.71 0.21
CA ALA A 193 -0.09 -15.43 -0.31
C ALA A 193 -0.10 -15.47 -1.84
N ASP A 194 1.04 -15.79 -2.45
CA ASP A 194 1.12 -15.94 -3.89
C ASP A 194 0.22 -17.11 -4.34
N GLY A 195 -0.61 -16.88 -5.37
CA GLY A 195 -1.60 -17.84 -5.87
C GLY A 195 -2.98 -17.74 -5.21
N GLU A 196 -3.12 -17.07 -4.06
CA GLU A 196 -4.43 -16.80 -3.46
C GLU A 196 -5.13 -15.64 -4.19
N PRO A 197 -6.46 -15.73 -4.41
CA PRO A 197 -7.23 -14.66 -5.04
C PRO A 197 -7.08 -13.32 -4.33
N TRP A 198 -7.03 -12.23 -5.09
CA TRP A 198 -6.96 -10.91 -4.48
C TRP A 198 -8.32 -10.50 -3.87
N PRO A 199 -8.38 -10.05 -2.60
CA PRO A 199 -9.63 -9.65 -1.98
C PRO A 199 -10.26 -8.48 -2.73
N ARG A 200 -11.58 -8.47 -2.84
CA ARG A 200 -12.33 -7.44 -3.55
C ARG A 200 -13.11 -6.59 -2.55
N PRO A 201 -13.14 -5.26 -2.71
CA PRO A 201 -13.90 -4.39 -1.83
C PRO A 201 -15.39 -4.68 -1.96
N ALA A 202 -16.13 -4.59 -0.85
CA ALA A 202 -17.60 -4.66 -0.88
C ALA A 202 -18.15 -3.33 -1.42
N VAL A 203 -18.53 -3.32 -2.71
CA VAL A 203 -19.03 -2.10 -3.39
C VAL A 203 -20.55 -2.08 -3.38
N PRO A 204 -21.20 -1.09 -2.72
CA PRO A 204 -22.66 -0.94 -2.79
C PRO A 204 -23.12 -0.76 -4.24
N ARG A 205 -24.32 -1.28 -4.55
CA ARG A 205 -24.88 -1.19 -5.90
C ARG A 205 -24.93 0.26 -6.38
N GLY A 206 -24.46 0.48 -7.62
CA GLY A 206 -24.43 1.80 -8.26
C GLY A 206 -23.19 2.65 -7.95
N TRP A 207 -22.35 2.26 -7.00
CA TRP A 207 -21.09 2.95 -6.73
C TRP A 207 -20.04 2.56 -7.78
N LYS A 208 -19.37 3.56 -8.35
CA LYS A 208 -18.23 3.35 -9.25
C LYS A 208 -16.95 3.27 -8.43
N MET A 209 -16.45 2.07 -8.23
CA MET A 209 -15.23 1.78 -7.48
C MET A 209 -14.42 0.71 -8.23
N GLY A 210 -13.10 0.77 -8.13
CA GLY A 210 -12.22 -0.26 -8.68
C GLY A 210 -12.37 -1.58 -7.95
N GLU A 211 -12.25 -2.69 -8.68
CA GLU A 211 -12.30 -4.05 -8.12
C GLU A 211 -10.95 -4.49 -7.54
N LEU A 212 -9.86 -3.99 -8.12
CA LEU A 212 -8.50 -4.30 -7.70
C LEU A 212 -7.89 -3.04 -7.07
N LEU A 213 -7.82 -3.03 -5.75
CA LEU A 213 -7.29 -1.93 -4.95
C LEU A 213 -6.12 -2.43 -4.09
N PRO A 214 -5.10 -1.58 -3.83
CA PRO A 214 -4.01 -1.93 -2.93
C PRO A 214 -4.54 -2.32 -1.55
N ALA A 215 -3.85 -3.24 -0.87
CA ALA A 215 -4.30 -3.77 0.43
C ALA A 215 -4.58 -2.65 1.44
N TYR A 216 -3.76 -1.59 1.42
CA TYR A 216 -3.87 -0.41 2.30
C TYR A 216 -4.97 0.59 1.90
N SER A 217 -5.85 0.23 0.97
CA SER A 217 -7.03 1.02 0.68
C SER A 217 -8.06 0.96 1.80
N ALA A 218 -8.64 2.11 2.13
CA ALA A 218 -9.75 2.20 3.07
C ALA A 218 -10.99 1.37 2.66
N ALA A 219 -11.12 1.05 1.36
CA ALA A 219 -12.20 0.19 0.87
C ALA A 219 -11.96 -1.32 1.11
N MET A 220 -10.72 -1.71 1.39
CA MET A 220 -10.33 -3.13 1.59
C MET A 220 -10.52 -3.58 3.03
N THR A 221 -10.33 -2.67 4.01
CA THR A 221 -10.46 -2.96 5.44
C THR A 221 -11.90 -2.86 5.95
N GLY A 222 -12.88 -2.83 5.05
CA GLY A 222 -14.29 -3.14 5.36
C GLY A 222 -14.87 -2.39 6.56
N GLY A 223 -14.86 -1.05 6.55
CA GLY A 223 -15.82 -0.20 7.28
C GLY A 223 -16.29 -0.64 8.67
N GLY A 224 -15.43 -1.26 9.49
CA GLY A 224 -15.73 -1.66 10.87
C GLY A 224 -16.52 -2.95 11.10
N VAL A 225 -16.84 -3.76 10.09
CA VAL A 225 -17.42 -5.10 10.32
C VAL A 225 -16.85 -6.05 9.28
N SER A 226 -15.79 -6.77 9.65
CA SER A 226 -15.38 -7.91 8.84
C SER A 226 -16.52 -8.93 8.83
N GLU A 227 -16.82 -9.50 7.67
CA GLU A 227 -17.70 -10.68 7.56
C GLU A 227 -17.14 -11.88 8.36
N ASN A 228 -15.85 -11.79 8.72
CA ASN A 228 -15.16 -12.71 9.62
C ASN A 228 -15.31 -12.39 11.11
N ALA A 229 -15.81 -11.22 11.53
CA ALA A 229 -15.95 -10.89 12.96
C ALA A 229 -16.88 -11.88 13.67
N PHE A 230 -17.98 -12.27 13.03
CA PHE A 230 -18.90 -13.28 13.55
C PHE A 230 -18.29 -14.69 13.53
N LYS A 231 -17.46 -14.99 12.52
CA LYS A 231 -16.78 -16.29 12.37
C LYS A 231 -15.63 -16.45 13.36
N ASP A 232 -14.88 -15.38 13.61
CA ASP A 232 -13.80 -15.31 14.59
C ASP A 232 -14.38 -15.27 16.01
N MET A 233 -15.49 -14.56 16.24
CA MET A 233 -16.25 -14.61 17.49
C MET A 233 -16.87 -16.00 17.74
N MET A 234 -17.40 -16.68 16.72
CA MET A 234 -17.84 -18.09 16.84
C MET A 234 -16.67 -19.06 17.01
N LYS A 235 -15.49 -18.76 16.49
CA LYS A 235 -14.29 -19.58 16.69
C LYS A 235 -13.74 -19.41 18.11
N GLU A 236 -13.92 -18.23 18.70
CA GLU A 236 -13.55 -17.91 20.08
C GLU A 236 -14.62 -18.37 21.10
N MET A 237 -15.90 -18.31 20.73
CA MET A 237 -17.03 -18.70 21.58
C MET A 237 -17.49 -20.16 21.36
N GLY A 238 -17.08 -20.78 20.25
CA GLY A 238 -17.34 -22.17 19.86
C GLY A 238 -16.22 -23.13 20.22
N GLY A 239 -15.44 -22.82 21.25
CA GLY A 239 -14.71 -23.85 21.99
C GLY A 239 -15.69 -24.93 22.46
N PRO A 240 -15.35 -26.22 22.35
CA PRO A 240 -16.30 -27.33 22.46
C PRO A 240 -17.09 -27.30 23.79
N PRO A 241 -18.43 -27.42 23.76
CA PRO A 241 -19.20 -27.75 24.96
C PRO A 241 -18.96 -29.24 25.26
N GLY A 242 -17.95 -29.53 26.07
CA GLY A 242 -17.77 -30.87 26.63
C GLY A 242 -16.40 -31.46 26.39
N GLY A 243 -15.59 -31.44 27.44
CA GLY A 243 -14.44 -32.32 27.62
C GLY A 243 -13.77 -31.94 28.93
N GLY A 244 -13.81 -32.72 30.01
CA GLY A 244 -14.57 -33.91 30.34
C GLY A 244 -14.41 -34.12 31.85
N ALA A 245 -15.39 -34.73 32.50
CA ALA A 245 -15.12 -35.48 33.72
C ALA A 245 -14.73 -36.90 33.28
N PRO A 246 -13.68 -37.51 33.87
CA PRO A 246 -13.97 -38.33 35.03
C PRO A 246 -12.90 -38.32 36.12
N GLY A 247 -13.35 -38.28 37.38
CA GLY A 247 -12.76 -39.14 38.42
C GLY A 247 -11.70 -38.54 39.36
N ALA A 248 -12.08 -38.56 40.64
CA ALA A 248 -11.25 -38.78 41.83
C ALA A 248 -10.45 -37.61 42.43
N GLY A 249 -10.89 -37.17 43.62
CA GLY A 249 -10.01 -36.61 44.64
C GLY A 249 -10.68 -35.65 45.63
N ALA A 250 -10.98 -36.15 46.83
CA ALA A 250 -11.09 -35.41 48.11
C ALA A 250 -12.03 -34.18 48.14
N GLY A 251 -13.20 -34.24 48.79
CA GLY A 251 -13.29 -34.25 50.25
C GLY A 251 -13.58 -32.83 50.76
N GLY A 252 -14.80 -32.57 51.23
CA GLY A 252 -15.11 -31.30 51.91
C GLY A 252 -16.55 -30.81 51.78
N MET A 253 -17.41 -31.30 52.69
CA MET A 253 -18.44 -30.54 53.41
C MET A 253 -19.38 -29.59 52.64
N MET A 254 -20.60 -30.08 52.38
CA MET A 254 -21.82 -29.27 52.27
C MET A 254 -22.27 -28.78 53.65
N PRO A 255 -22.68 -27.52 53.82
CA PRO A 255 -23.63 -27.13 54.86
C PRO A 255 -25.08 -27.17 54.32
N PRO A 256 -26.06 -27.64 55.11
CA PRO A 256 -27.46 -27.68 54.70
C PRO A 256 -28.20 -26.40 55.12
N GLY A 257 -29.11 -25.91 54.26
CA GLY A 257 -30.23 -25.07 54.69
C GLY A 257 -30.44 -23.76 53.93
N MET A 258 -31.40 -23.78 52.99
CA MET A 258 -32.32 -22.72 52.51
C MET A 258 -32.61 -23.04 51.04
N GLY A 259 -33.76 -23.58 50.60
CA GLY A 259 -35.11 -23.34 51.10
C GLY A 259 -35.58 -21.96 50.66
N GLY A 260 -36.05 -21.80 49.42
CA GLY A 260 -36.66 -20.54 48.99
C GLY A 260 -36.70 -20.32 47.48
N MET A 261 -37.65 -20.97 46.82
CA MET A 261 -38.09 -20.63 45.47
C MET A 261 -38.80 -19.25 45.53
N GLY A 262 -38.27 -18.23 44.84
CA GLY A 262 -38.80 -16.86 44.93
C GLY A 262 -38.42 -15.96 43.76
N ASN A 263 -39.34 -15.87 42.80
CA ASN A 263 -39.65 -14.76 41.90
C ASN A 263 -38.55 -14.05 41.06
N MET A 264 -38.44 -14.50 39.80
CA MET A 264 -37.90 -13.76 38.65
C MET A 264 -38.61 -12.41 38.37
N ALA A 265 -39.78 -12.16 38.98
CA ALA A 265 -40.52 -10.91 38.86
C ALA A 265 -39.91 -9.72 39.65
N GLU A 266 -39.18 -9.97 40.75
CA GLU A 266 -38.56 -8.88 41.55
C GLU A 266 -37.26 -8.35 40.94
N MET A 267 -36.52 -9.19 40.20
CA MET A 267 -35.30 -8.75 39.51
C MET A 267 -35.60 -7.82 38.32
N MET A 268 -36.76 -7.98 37.68
CA MET A 268 -37.14 -7.16 36.52
C MET A 268 -37.65 -5.77 36.93
N ASN A 269 -38.11 -5.61 38.17
CA ASN A 269 -38.58 -4.32 38.69
C ASN A 269 -37.43 -3.39 39.15
N MET A 270 -36.19 -3.90 39.23
CA MET A 270 -35.01 -3.12 39.62
C MET A 270 -34.26 -2.52 38.41
N PHE A 271 -34.57 -2.94 37.17
CA PHE A 271 -33.89 -2.46 35.95
C PHE A 271 -34.78 -1.61 35.03
N GLY A 272 -36.04 -1.36 35.40
CA GLY A 272 -37.02 -0.58 34.62
C GLY A 272 -37.04 0.93 34.87
N GLY A 273 -36.13 1.46 35.69
CA GLY A 273 -36.17 2.84 36.19
C GLY A 273 -35.11 3.77 35.62
N MET A 274 -35.00 3.94 34.30
CA MET A 274 -34.27 5.09 33.74
C MET A 274 -34.77 5.50 32.35
N GLY A 275 -36.01 5.99 32.32
CA GLY A 275 -36.57 6.72 31.20
C GLY A 275 -37.31 7.96 31.69
N GLY A 276 -36.97 9.13 31.15
CA GLY A 276 -37.79 10.34 31.26
C GLY A 276 -37.03 11.61 31.65
N GLY A 277 -36.69 12.43 30.66
CA GLY A 277 -36.11 13.76 30.85
C GLY A 277 -36.22 14.60 29.60
N GLY A 278 -37.45 14.86 29.15
CA GLY A 278 -37.75 15.83 28.11
C GLY A 278 -37.72 17.26 28.66
N GLY A 279 -37.10 18.17 27.91
CA GLY A 279 -37.07 19.60 28.18
C GLY A 279 -36.97 20.37 26.86
N ALA A 280 -37.86 21.33 26.66
CA ALA A 280 -38.23 21.92 25.38
C ALA A 280 -37.48 23.24 25.05
N GLY A 281 -37.14 23.39 23.75
CA GLY A 281 -37.12 24.62 22.95
C GLY A 281 -35.99 25.65 23.15
N PRO A 282 -35.85 26.66 22.26
CA PRO A 282 -36.67 26.94 21.07
C PRO A 282 -35.88 27.25 19.76
N SER A 283 -36.63 27.18 18.66
CA SER A 283 -36.60 28.02 17.42
C SER A 283 -35.27 28.53 16.84
N GLY A 284 -34.96 28.06 15.62
CA GLY A 284 -34.03 28.72 14.70
C GLY A 284 -34.41 28.39 13.25
N ALA A 285 -35.24 29.22 12.65
CA ALA A 285 -35.68 29.14 11.26
C ALA A 285 -34.59 29.67 10.33
N ALA A 286 -34.16 28.85 9.36
CA ALA A 286 -33.43 29.31 8.17
C ALA A 286 -33.54 28.25 7.07
N GLU A 287 -34.54 28.40 6.19
CA GLU A 287 -34.54 27.71 4.90
C GLU A 287 -34.85 28.75 3.81
N GLY A 288 -33.83 29.06 3.01
CA GLY A 288 -33.92 29.83 1.78
C GLY A 288 -33.28 29.00 0.67
N GLY A 289 -33.95 28.88 -0.48
CA GLY A 289 -33.34 28.16 -1.60
C GLY A 289 -34.21 27.78 -2.80
N GLY A 290 -34.89 28.76 -3.40
CA GLY A 290 -35.06 28.92 -4.86
C GLY A 290 -35.38 27.69 -5.75
N GLY A 291 -36.66 27.45 -6.00
CA GLY A 291 -37.14 26.68 -7.16
C GLY A 291 -37.60 27.60 -8.31
N ARG A 292 -36.81 27.73 -9.38
CA ARG A 292 -37.28 28.26 -10.69
C ARG A 292 -37.46 27.10 -11.67
N LYS A 293 -38.70 26.73 -11.95
CA LYS A 293 -39.07 25.77 -13.01
C LYS A 293 -39.42 26.54 -14.29
N GLY A 294 -38.70 26.22 -15.35
CA GLY A 294 -38.77 26.88 -16.65
C GLY A 294 -40.07 26.62 -17.41
N LYS A 295 -40.48 27.67 -18.13
CA LYS A 295 -41.55 27.75 -19.12
C LYS A 295 -41.18 26.92 -20.36
N LYS A 296 -41.94 25.88 -20.69
CA LYS A 296 -42.12 25.37 -22.07
C LYS A 296 -43.57 25.70 -22.43
N GLY A 297 -43.91 26.31 -23.56
CA GLY A 297 -43.26 26.27 -24.87
C GLY A 297 -44.15 25.50 -25.84
N LYS A 298 -45.34 26.07 -26.10
CA LYS A 298 -46.19 26.01 -27.30
C LYS A 298 -45.77 25.00 -28.40
N LYS A 299 -46.54 23.91 -28.56
CA LYS A 299 -47.18 23.45 -29.81
C LYS A 299 -48.05 22.24 -29.50
#